data_AF-A0A1V2ZFT1-F1
#
_entry.id   AF-A0A1V2ZFT1-F1
#
_cell.length_a   1.000
_cell.length_b   1.000
_cell.length_c   1.000
_cell.angle_alpha   90.00
_cell.angle_beta   90.00
_cell.angle_gamma   90.00
#
_symmetry.space_group_name_H-M   'P 1'
#
loop_
_entity.id
_entity.type
_entity.pdbx_description
1 polymer ?
#
loop_
_entity_poly.entity_id
_entity_poly.type
_entity_poly.pdbx_seq_one_letter_code
_entity_poly.pdbx_strand_id
1 'polypeptide(L)'
;MPSALTDGWIELLAGIGITEAAAPLATAVLVLPLIVSALASLLLPNNLSALGGVGVAAAGLLTASLAQGIQVSTAGSEPVAVWSGSPLSLYWLGLVIGFSLSLGALPSFRLVPAIVVSVAAALAVGPFALAFPQGQSSIASTTDRSLPAYVAAEARNDPRVGTIVLVPQADGGILARLERGAGATLDQQSTLAATGAESTDEIDELAGNLVSRSGYDVGTALDELGVRFVVLTEASSEDAGDAASAVRARAAVSLDGNAAFSAVGDTRYGLLWSAVDPEGGRAEAAPQDVVGPFGIAYTAGLLLILLVAVLLAVPTGLSLERARSGAPVAGIDDEPGEATGQFDDGTDDV
;
A
#
# COMPACT_ATOMS: atom_id res chain seq x y z
N MET A 1 -7.14 10.19 -1.39
CA MET A 1 -6.10 9.45 -2.15
C MET A 1 -4.72 10.06 -1.84
N PRO A 2 -3.58 9.34 -1.85
CA PRO A 2 -2.27 9.96 -1.62
C PRO A 2 -1.82 10.73 -2.89
N SER A 3 -2.51 11.83 -3.22
CA SER A 3 -2.19 12.71 -4.35
C SER A 3 -0.88 13.46 -4.13
N ALA A 4 -0.50 13.70 -2.86
CA ALA A 4 0.66 14.50 -2.49
C ALA A 4 1.98 14.08 -3.17
N LEU A 5 2.18 12.78 -3.43
CA LEU A 5 3.37 12.30 -4.14
C LEU A 5 3.31 12.62 -5.64
N THR A 6 2.14 12.47 -6.24
CA THR A 6 1.90 12.82 -7.64
C THR A 6 1.98 14.33 -7.85
N ASP A 7 1.37 15.09 -6.95
CA ASP A 7 1.32 16.55 -6.96
C ASP A 7 2.74 17.14 -6.80
N GLY A 8 3.54 16.61 -5.86
CA GLY A 8 4.93 17.02 -5.68
C GLY A 8 5.83 16.69 -6.88
N TRP A 9 5.58 15.56 -7.57
CA TRP A 9 6.28 15.23 -8.81
C TRP A 9 5.91 16.18 -9.97
N ILE A 10 4.63 16.52 -10.09
CA ILE A 10 4.12 17.48 -11.07
C ILE A 10 4.72 18.87 -10.81
N GLU A 11 4.76 19.33 -9.56
CA GLU A 11 5.34 20.61 -9.17
C GLU A 11 6.84 20.69 -9.49
N LEU A 12 7.59 19.61 -9.25
CA LEU A 12 9.01 19.55 -9.58
C LEU A 12 9.25 19.58 -11.10
N LEU A 13 8.43 18.86 -11.87
CA LEU A 13 8.48 18.90 -13.33
C LEU A 13 8.11 20.29 -13.87
N ALA A 14 7.12 20.95 -13.27
CA ALA A 14 6.77 22.33 -13.59
C ALA A 14 7.94 23.30 -13.31
N GLY A 15 8.71 23.06 -12.25
CA GLY A 15 9.92 23.82 -11.91
C GLY A 15 11.02 23.77 -12.98
N ILE A 16 11.06 22.72 -13.81
CA ILE A 16 11.98 22.59 -14.96
C ILE A 16 11.29 22.86 -16.31
N GLY A 17 10.09 23.42 -16.31
CA GLY A 17 9.35 23.85 -17.51
C GLY A 17 8.54 22.75 -18.20
N ILE A 18 8.34 21.60 -17.55
CA ILE A 18 7.50 20.51 -18.06
C ILE A 18 6.08 20.72 -17.55
N THR A 19 5.11 20.82 -18.45
CA THR A 19 3.70 21.02 -18.09
C THR A 19 3.09 19.75 -17.48
N GLU A 20 2.02 19.90 -16.71
CA GLU A 20 1.29 18.77 -16.10
C GLU A 20 0.83 17.75 -17.15
N ALA A 21 0.39 18.22 -18.32
CA ALA A 21 0.01 17.36 -19.44
C ALA A 21 1.19 16.55 -20.02
N ALA A 22 2.42 17.05 -19.91
CA ALA A 22 3.62 16.39 -20.39
C ALA A 22 4.30 15.51 -19.32
N ALA A 23 3.91 15.65 -18.04
CA ALA A 23 4.49 14.91 -16.93
C ALA A 23 4.43 13.38 -17.07
N PRO A 24 3.32 12.76 -17.54
CA PRO A 24 3.27 11.32 -17.77
C PRO A 24 4.27 10.88 -18.85
N LEU A 25 4.43 11.68 -19.90
CA LEU A 25 5.32 11.38 -21.01
C LEU A 25 6.79 11.51 -20.60
N ALA A 26 7.13 12.55 -19.84
CA ALA A 26 8.49 12.72 -19.28
C ALA A 26 8.85 11.54 -18.36
N THR A 27 7.93 11.11 -17.50
CA THR A 27 8.12 9.94 -16.63
C THR A 27 8.29 8.66 -17.44
N ALA A 28 7.48 8.45 -18.47
CA ALA A 28 7.60 7.30 -19.37
C ALA A 28 8.97 7.27 -20.08
N VAL A 29 9.48 8.42 -20.53
CA VAL A 29 10.80 8.54 -21.17
C VAL A 29 11.93 8.19 -20.20
N LEU A 30 11.83 8.59 -18.93
CA LEU A 30 12.83 8.23 -17.90
C LEU A 30 12.87 6.71 -17.61
N VAL A 31 11.72 6.05 -17.65
CA VAL A 31 11.61 4.62 -17.35
C VAL A 31 11.87 3.74 -18.57
N LEU A 32 11.69 4.28 -19.78
CA LEU A 32 11.86 3.56 -21.05
C LEU A 32 13.19 2.79 -21.18
N PRO A 33 14.37 3.33 -20.82
CA PRO A 33 15.64 2.61 -20.95
C PRO A 33 15.69 1.34 -20.10
N LEU A 34 15.09 1.39 -18.90
CA LEU A 34 14.99 0.24 -18.01
C LEU A 34 14.10 -0.84 -18.63
N ILE A 35 12.93 -0.46 -19.15
CA ILE A 35 11.99 -1.38 -19.80
C ILE A 35 12.63 -2.03 -21.02
N VAL A 36 13.24 -1.24 -21.90
CA VAL A 36 13.89 -1.74 -23.13
C VAL A 36 15.00 -2.72 -22.77
N SER A 37 15.83 -2.39 -21.77
CA SER A 37 16.93 -3.25 -21.35
C SER A 37 16.42 -4.54 -20.68
N ALA A 38 15.36 -4.46 -19.88
CA ALA A 38 14.72 -5.62 -19.28
C ALA A 38 14.12 -6.55 -20.35
N LEU A 39 13.46 -6.00 -21.38
CA LEU A 39 12.95 -6.78 -22.51
C LEU A 39 14.08 -7.35 -23.37
N ALA A 40 15.18 -6.61 -23.55
CA ALA A 40 16.34 -7.08 -24.28
C ALA A 40 16.92 -8.37 -23.67
N SER A 41 16.75 -8.58 -22.35
CA SER A 41 17.17 -9.82 -21.67
C SER A 41 16.54 -11.10 -22.26
N LEU A 42 15.36 -11.01 -22.89
CA LEU A 42 14.69 -12.15 -23.53
C LEU A 42 15.41 -12.65 -24.79
N LEU A 43 16.21 -11.81 -25.44
CA LEU A 43 16.96 -12.17 -26.64
C LEU A 43 18.28 -12.89 -26.34
N LEU A 44 18.62 -13.08 -25.05
CA LEU A 44 19.85 -13.73 -24.63
C LEU A 44 19.72 -15.26 -24.70
N PRO A 45 20.84 -15.98 -24.96
CA PRO A 45 20.85 -17.45 -25.10
C PRO A 45 20.47 -18.23 -23.83
N ASN A 46 20.39 -17.58 -22.66
CA ASN A 46 19.92 -18.19 -21.40
C ASN A 46 18.53 -17.64 -21.01
N ASN A 47 17.54 -17.90 -21.87
CA ASN A 47 16.22 -17.26 -21.87
C ASN A 47 15.33 -17.58 -20.66
N LEU A 48 15.50 -18.71 -19.97
CA LEU A 48 14.59 -19.13 -18.90
C LEU A 48 14.62 -18.19 -17.68
N SER A 49 15.79 -17.73 -17.26
CA SER A 49 15.91 -16.77 -16.15
C SER A 49 15.39 -15.38 -16.52
N ALA A 50 15.63 -14.96 -17.77
CA ALA A 50 15.12 -13.70 -18.30
C ALA A 50 13.59 -13.71 -18.45
N LEU A 51 13.03 -14.82 -18.92
CA LEU A 51 11.59 -15.05 -19.01
C LEU A 51 10.93 -15.01 -17.62
N GLY A 52 11.61 -15.53 -16.59
CA GLY A 52 11.16 -15.42 -15.20
C GLY A 52 11.06 -13.97 -14.72
N GLY A 53 12.12 -13.16 -14.92
CA GLY A 53 12.12 -11.75 -14.49
C GLY A 53 11.08 -10.90 -15.21
N VAL A 54 11.00 -11.00 -16.55
CA VAL A 54 9.99 -10.28 -17.33
C VAL A 54 8.57 -10.80 -17.06
N GLY A 55 8.42 -12.11 -16.82
CA GLY A 55 7.15 -12.72 -16.44
C GLY A 55 6.64 -12.19 -15.10
N VAL A 56 7.51 -12.07 -14.09
CA VAL A 56 7.17 -11.42 -12.80
C VAL A 56 6.78 -9.97 -13.00
N ALA A 57 7.50 -9.23 -13.87
CA ALA A 57 7.15 -7.86 -14.18
C ALA A 57 5.73 -7.74 -14.78
N ALA A 58 5.46 -8.52 -15.83
CA ALA A 58 4.17 -8.55 -16.50
C ALA A 58 3.04 -8.98 -15.56
N ALA A 59 3.26 -10.00 -14.73
CA ALA A 59 2.30 -10.44 -13.73
C ALA A 59 2.00 -9.33 -12.72
N GLY A 60 3.03 -8.66 -12.18
CA GLY A 60 2.86 -7.53 -11.26
C GLY A 60 2.05 -6.39 -11.87
N LEU A 61 2.32 -6.04 -13.13
CA LEU A 61 1.59 -5.00 -13.85
C LEU A 61 0.12 -5.38 -14.10
N LEU A 62 -0.14 -6.62 -14.51
CA LEU A 62 -1.49 -7.14 -14.71
C LEU A 62 -2.27 -7.20 -13.39
N THR A 63 -1.64 -7.64 -12.30
CA THR A 63 -2.28 -7.65 -10.99
C THR A 63 -2.55 -6.21 -10.50
N ALA A 64 -1.65 -5.27 -10.77
CA ALA A 64 -1.85 -3.86 -10.43
C ALA A 64 -3.05 -3.25 -11.17
N SER A 65 -3.18 -3.51 -12.47
CA SER A 65 -4.29 -2.99 -13.28
C SER A 65 -5.63 -3.63 -12.89
N LEU A 66 -5.65 -4.93 -12.61
CA LEU A 66 -6.84 -5.61 -12.12
C LEU A 66 -7.25 -5.14 -10.73
N ALA A 67 -6.29 -4.86 -9.83
CA ALA A 67 -6.58 -4.36 -8.49
C ALA A 67 -7.32 -3.01 -8.51
N GLN A 68 -7.06 -2.14 -9.50
CA GLN A 68 -7.76 -0.86 -9.65
C GLN A 68 -9.26 -1.03 -9.97
N GLY A 69 -9.65 -2.15 -10.59
CA GLY A 69 -11.05 -2.45 -10.88
C GLY A 69 -11.80 -3.11 -9.72
N ILE A 70 -11.09 -3.53 -8.67
CA ILE A 70 -11.68 -4.20 -7.51
C ILE A 70 -11.90 -3.16 -6.42
N GLN A 71 -13.16 -2.93 -6.08
CA GLN A 71 -13.59 -2.01 -5.02
C GLN A 71 -14.21 -2.88 -3.92
N VAL A 72 -13.56 -2.93 -2.75
CA VAL A 72 -13.95 -3.83 -1.65
C VAL A 72 -14.52 -3.05 -0.46
N SER A 73 -14.34 -1.74 -0.45
CA SER A 73 -14.75 -0.87 0.65
C SER A 73 -15.09 0.51 0.12
N THR A 74 -15.92 1.24 0.87
CA THR A 74 -16.24 2.65 0.63
C THR A 74 -15.72 3.48 1.80
N ALA A 75 -15.25 4.69 1.50
CA ALA A 75 -14.96 5.70 2.50
C ALA A 75 -16.02 6.79 2.31
N GLY A 76 -17.14 6.65 3.02
CA GLY A 76 -18.29 7.53 2.82
C GLY A 76 -18.95 7.29 1.46
N SER A 77 -19.17 8.36 0.70
CA SER A 77 -19.75 8.27 -0.65
C SER A 77 -18.77 7.83 -1.74
N GLU A 78 -17.47 7.71 -1.43
CA GLU A 78 -16.45 7.33 -2.41
C GLU A 78 -16.03 5.87 -2.30
N PRO A 79 -16.02 5.11 -3.41
CA PRO A 79 -15.47 3.75 -3.40
C PRO A 79 -13.94 3.77 -3.31
N VAL A 80 -13.40 2.93 -2.44
CA VAL A 80 -11.96 2.73 -2.25
C VAL A 80 -11.52 1.48 -3.01
N ALA A 81 -10.71 1.70 -4.05
CA ALA A 81 -10.08 0.62 -4.79
C ALA A 81 -8.99 -0.08 -3.97
N VAL A 82 -8.71 -1.35 -4.28
CA VAL A 82 -7.62 -2.10 -3.66
C VAL A 82 -6.28 -1.43 -3.97
N TRP A 83 -5.44 -1.27 -2.96
CA TRP A 83 -4.12 -0.66 -3.10
C TRP A 83 -3.23 -1.46 -4.08
N SER A 84 -2.81 -0.80 -5.16
CA SER A 84 -2.01 -1.42 -6.24
C SER A 84 -0.50 -1.39 -5.99
N GLY A 85 -0.05 -0.87 -4.84
CA GLY A 85 1.39 -0.68 -4.57
C GLY A 85 2.19 -1.98 -4.44
N SER A 86 1.65 -3.03 -3.81
CA SER A 86 2.35 -4.32 -3.70
C SER A 86 2.55 -4.98 -5.08
N PRO A 87 1.52 -5.11 -5.94
CA PRO A 87 1.70 -5.55 -7.33
C PRO A 87 2.67 -4.69 -8.15
N LEU A 88 2.63 -3.36 -7.97
CA LEU A 88 3.53 -2.44 -8.64
C LEU A 88 5.00 -2.67 -8.23
N SER A 89 5.24 -3.04 -6.97
CA SER A 89 6.58 -3.38 -6.47
C SER A 89 7.14 -4.63 -7.14
N LEU A 90 6.28 -5.63 -7.42
CA LEU A 90 6.67 -6.82 -8.20
C LEU A 90 7.00 -6.46 -9.65
N TYR A 91 6.23 -5.54 -10.25
CA TYR A 91 6.53 -5.02 -11.58
C TYR A 91 7.96 -4.43 -11.64
N TRP A 92 8.27 -3.52 -10.71
CA TRP A 92 9.59 -2.89 -10.63
C TRP A 92 10.72 -3.90 -10.35
N LEU A 93 10.50 -4.85 -9.45
CA LEU A 93 11.47 -5.90 -9.15
C LEU A 93 11.79 -6.73 -10.40
N GLY A 94 10.78 -7.15 -11.16
CA GLY A 94 10.96 -7.91 -12.40
C GLY A 94 11.75 -7.14 -13.45
N LEU A 95 11.51 -5.83 -13.58
CA LEU A 95 12.30 -4.96 -14.48
C LEU A 95 13.78 -4.89 -14.06
N VAL A 96 14.06 -4.72 -12.77
CA VAL A 96 15.44 -4.67 -12.25
C VAL A 96 16.17 -6.00 -12.46
N ILE A 97 15.49 -7.13 -12.27
CA ILE A 97 16.04 -8.46 -12.54
C ILE A 97 16.36 -8.60 -14.04
N GLY A 98 15.41 -8.28 -14.92
CA GLY A 98 15.63 -8.32 -16.37
C GLY A 98 16.79 -7.43 -16.82
N PHE A 99 16.86 -6.20 -16.29
CA PHE A 99 17.95 -5.28 -16.53
C PHE A 99 19.31 -5.85 -16.10
N SER A 100 19.39 -6.41 -14.89
CA SER A 100 20.63 -6.99 -14.35
C SER A 100 21.15 -8.14 -15.22
N LEU A 101 20.24 -8.99 -15.72
CA LEU A 101 20.58 -10.08 -16.64
C LEU A 101 21.06 -9.55 -17.99
N SER A 102 20.43 -8.48 -18.51
CA SER A 102 20.84 -7.85 -19.78
C SER A 102 22.27 -7.30 -19.72
N LEU A 103 22.68 -6.72 -18.58
CA LEU A 103 24.04 -6.22 -18.36
C LEU A 103 25.08 -7.34 -18.35
N GLY A 104 24.73 -8.49 -17.79
CA GLY A 104 25.61 -9.66 -17.70
C GLY A 104 26.03 -10.22 -19.06
N ALA A 105 25.21 -10.04 -20.09
CA ALA A 105 25.47 -10.56 -21.43
C ALA A 105 26.29 -9.64 -22.35
N LEU A 106 26.49 -8.38 -21.98
CA LEU A 106 27.25 -7.43 -22.79
C LEU A 106 28.76 -7.63 -22.54
N PRO A 107 29.60 -8.06 -23.51
CA PRO A 107 30.99 -8.39 -23.22
C PRO A 107 31.86 -7.16 -22.87
N SER A 108 31.69 -6.02 -23.55
CA SER A 108 32.62 -4.87 -23.44
C SER A 108 31.97 -3.50 -23.17
N PHE A 109 30.66 -3.33 -23.34
CA PHE A 109 29.98 -2.02 -23.21
C PHE A 109 28.97 -1.95 -22.05
N ARG A 110 29.16 -2.76 -21.00
CA ARG A 110 28.23 -2.84 -19.85
C ARG A 110 28.01 -1.50 -19.14
N LEU A 111 29.06 -0.67 -19.12
CA LEU A 111 29.11 0.55 -18.32
C LEU A 111 28.15 1.64 -18.83
N VAL A 112 28.01 1.79 -20.14
CA VAL A 112 27.15 2.83 -20.74
C VAL A 112 25.68 2.65 -20.39
N PRO A 113 25.03 1.49 -20.66
CA PRO A 113 23.63 1.28 -20.29
C PRO A 113 23.45 1.25 -18.76
N ALA A 114 24.45 0.79 -18.00
CA ALA A 114 24.44 0.88 -16.54
C ALA A 114 24.28 2.33 -16.07
N ILE A 115 25.15 3.23 -16.54
CA ILE A 115 25.13 4.64 -16.16
C ILE A 115 23.82 5.29 -16.61
N VAL A 116 23.37 5.06 -17.85
CA VAL A 116 22.14 5.68 -18.38
C VAL A 116 20.93 5.29 -17.53
N VAL A 117 20.75 4.00 -17.23
CA VAL A 117 19.62 3.53 -16.43
C VAL A 117 19.75 4.01 -14.98
N SER A 118 20.94 3.98 -14.38
CA SER A 118 21.16 4.49 -13.03
C SER A 118 20.85 5.99 -12.91
N VAL A 119 21.27 6.80 -13.87
CA VAL A 119 20.97 8.24 -13.91
C VAL A 119 19.47 8.47 -14.11
N ALA A 120 18.84 7.74 -15.03
CA ALA A 120 17.40 7.87 -15.27
C ALA A 120 16.58 7.47 -14.02
N ALA A 121 16.97 6.40 -13.33
CA ALA A 121 16.35 5.98 -12.07
C ALA A 121 16.61 7.02 -10.95
N ALA A 122 17.81 7.56 -10.86
CA ALA A 122 18.13 8.62 -9.88
C ALA A 122 17.32 9.90 -10.13
N LEU A 123 17.07 10.26 -11.39
CA LEU A 123 16.21 11.40 -11.74
C LEU A 123 14.73 11.12 -11.46
N ALA A 124 14.26 9.89 -11.68
CA ALA A 124 12.88 9.51 -11.40
C ALA A 124 12.57 9.41 -9.90
N VAL A 125 13.49 8.87 -9.10
CA VAL A 125 13.28 8.58 -7.67
C VAL A 125 13.88 9.65 -6.75
N GLY A 126 14.93 10.33 -7.18
CA GLY A 126 15.69 11.30 -6.39
C GLY A 126 14.84 12.40 -5.73
N PRO A 127 13.89 13.02 -6.46
CA PRO A 127 12.96 13.98 -5.89
C PRO A 127 12.20 13.48 -4.66
N PHE A 128 11.73 12.23 -4.69
CA PHE A 128 11.01 11.64 -3.56
C PHE A 128 11.93 11.43 -2.36
N ALA A 129 13.17 10.98 -2.58
CA ALA A 129 14.15 10.81 -1.50
C ALA A 129 14.49 12.13 -0.80
N LEU A 130 14.41 13.25 -1.52
CA LEU A 130 14.65 14.59 -0.98
C LEU A 130 13.41 15.21 -0.32
N ALA A 131 12.20 14.84 -0.74
CA ALA A 131 10.96 15.45 -0.24
C ALA A 131 10.66 15.11 1.24
N PHE A 132 10.94 13.87 1.68
CA PHE A 132 10.68 13.42 3.05
C PHE A 132 11.45 14.19 4.15
N PRO A 133 12.79 14.34 4.07
CA PRO A 133 13.54 15.05 5.11
C PRO A 133 13.28 16.56 5.13
N GLN A 134 12.72 17.14 4.06
CA GLN A 134 12.38 18.56 3.98
C GLN A 134 11.09 18.92 4.73
N GLY A 135 10.43 17.96 5.37
CA GLY A 135 9.19 18.22 6.12
C GLY A 135 8.00 18.59 5.23
N GLN A 136 8.11 18.35 3.91
CA GLN A 136 7.00 18.52 2.97
C GLN A 136 6.05 17.32 2.95
N SER A 137 6.17 16.41 3.91
CA SER A 137 5.17 15.38 4.12
C SER A 137 3.91 16.03 4.70
N SER A 138 2.75 15.77 4.08
CA SER A 138 1.43 16.13 4.60
C SER A 138 1.12 15.50 5.97
N ILE A 139 1.93 14.53 6.40
CA ILE A 139 1.83 13.87 7.69
C ILE A 139 2.74 14.61 8.68
N ALA A 140 2.14 15.51 9.45
CA ALA A 140 2.78 16.17 10.58
C ALA A 140 2.17 15.65 11.89
N SER A 141 3.00 15.45 12.92
CA SER A 141 2.51 15.21 14.28
C SER A 141 1.75 16.44 14.77
N THR A 142 0.43 16.42 14.68
CA THR A 142 -0.41 17.46 15.27
C THR A 142 -0.66 17.14 16.75
N THR A 143 -0.73 18.18 17.58
CA THR A 143 -1.26 18.08 18.96
C THR A 143 -2.80 18.09 18.94
N ASP A 144 -3.42 18.20 17.76
CA ASP A 144 -4.86 18.16 17.60
C ASP A 144 -5.41 16.79 17.99
N ARG A 145 -6.44 16.85 18.84
CA ARG A 145 -7.22 15.69 19.25
C ARG A 145 -8.16 15.30 18.10
N SER A 146 -8.48 14.02 17.93
CA SER A 146 -9.53 13.61 16.98
C SER A 146 -10.94 13.84 17.53
N LEU A 147 -11.06 14.01 18.86
CA LEU A 147 -12.33 14.21 19.56
C LEU A 147 -12.32 15.50 20.40
N PRO A 148 -13.51 16.06 20.71
CA PRO A 148 -13.65 17.19 21.63
C PRO A 148 -12.97 16.95 22.99
N ALA A 149 -12.42 18.02 23.58
CA ALA A 149 -11.65 17.92 24.83
C ALA A 149 -12.47 17.36 26.01
N TYR A 150 -13.79 17.55 26.00
CA TYR A 150 -14.71 17.00 26.99
C TYR A 150 -14.75 15.45 26.92
N VAL A 151 -14.92 14.91 25.71
CA VAL A 151 -14.91 13.46 25.46
C VAL A 151 -13.55 12.86 25.83
N ALA A 152 -12.46 13.52 25.42
CA ALA A 152 -11.11 13.07 25.74
C ALA A 152 -10.78 13.11 27.25
N ALA A 153 -11.43 13.99 28.03
CA ALA A 153 -11.29 14.02 29.47
C ALA A 153 -12.05 12.86 30.15
N GLU A 154 -13.28 12.58 29.70
CA GLU A 154 -14.08 11.47 30.22
C GLU A 154 -13.46 10.11 29.88
N ALA A 155 -12.93 9.97 28.67
CA ALA A 155 -12.25 8.77 28.22
C ALA A 155 -10.97 8.41 29.02
N ARG A 156 -10.40 9.36 29.77
CA ARG A 156 -9.29 9.07 30.71
C ARG A 156 -9.78 8.35 31.97
N ASN A 157 -11.02 8.60 32.37
CA ASN A 157 -11.63 7.96 33.53
C ASN A 157 -12.21 6.60 33.14
N ASP A 158 -12.77 6.48 31.93
CA ASP A 158 -13.26 5.22 31.36
C ASP A 158 -12.86 5.08 29.87
N PRO A 159 -11.81 4.28 29.57
CA PRO A 159 -11.36 4.05 28.20
C PRO A 159 -12.34 3.29 27.31
N ARG A 160 -13.40 2.67 27.87
CA ARG A 160 -14.39 1.89 27.10
C ARG A 160 -15.51 2.74 26.51
N VAL A 161 -15.57 4.01 26.88
CA VAL A 161 -16.60 4.92 26.38
C VAL A 161 -16.48 5.11 24.87
N GLY A 162 -17.57 4.83 24.17
CA GLY A 162 -17.72 5.06 22.73
C GLY A 162 -18.26 6.45 22.41
N THR A 163 -17.78 6.99 21.29
CA THR A 163 -18.27 8.22 20.65
C THR A 163 -18.63 7.91 19.22
N ILE A 164 -19.88 8.13 18.81
CA ILE A 164 -20.26 8.07 17.40
C ILE A 164 -19.98 9.41 16.75
N VAL A 165 -19.21 9.38 15.67
CA VAL A 165 -18.93 10.55 14.82
C VAL A 165 -19.77 10.41 13.55
N LEU A 166 -20.67 11.37 13.34
CA LEU A 166 -21.53 11.48 12.16
C LEU A 166 -20.96 12.52 11.21
N VAL A 167 -20.62 12.10 9.98
CA VAL A 167 -20.03 12.95 8.94
C VAL A 167 -20.98 13.02 7.75
N PRO A 168 -21.59 14.19 7.47
CA PRO A 168 -22.43 14.38 6.27
C PRO A 168 -21.63 14.16 4.98
N GLN A 169 -22.25 13.49 4.00
CA GLN A 169 -21.63 13.14 2.72
C GLN A 169 -22.23 13.95 1.56
N ALA A 170 -21.48 14.08 0.46
CA ALA A 170 -21.85 14.88 -0.70
C ALA A 170 -23.15 14.41 -1.38
N ASP A 171 -23.43 13.11 -1.33
CA ASP A 171 -24.61 12.45 -1.88
C ASP A 171 -25.88 12.61 -1.02
N GLY A 172 -25.76 13.25 0.15
CA GLY A 172 -26.83 13.39 1.13
C GLY A 172 -26.97 12.19 2.08
N GLY A 173 -26.00 11.28 2.10
CA GLY A 173 -25.84 10.27 3.15
C GLY A 173 -25.15 10.82 4.41
N ILE A 174 -25.04 9.96 5.43
CA ILE A 174 -24.19 10.19 6.61
C ILE A 174 -23.30 8.98 6.78
N LEU A 175 -21.99 9.24 6.88
CA LEU A 175 -21.02 8.26 7.36
C LEU A 175 -21.07 8.25 8.88
N ALA A 176 -21.25 7.08 9.48
CA ALA A 176 -21.14 6.88 10.92
C ALA A 176 -19.86 6.13 11.26
N ARG A 177 -19.16 6.59 12.29
CA ARG A 177 -17.95 5.93 12.78
C ARG A 177 -17.94 5.90 14.30
N LEU A 178 -17.73 4.71 14.85
CA LEU A 178 -17.55 4.52 16.28
C LEU A 178 -16.08 4.73 16.65
N GLU A 179 -15.78 5.75 17.46
CA GLU A 179 -14.49 5.94 18.09
C GLU A 179 -14.56 5.54 19.57
N ARG A 180 -13.64 4.69 20.04
CA ARG A 180 -13.56 4.30 21.46
C ARG A 180 -12.44 5.03 22.18
N GLY A 181 -12.65 5.36 23.45
CA GLY A 181 -11.64 6.00 24.30
C GLY A 181 -11.33 7.44 23.88
N ALA A 182 -10.06 7.82 23.96
CA ALA A 182 -9.62 9.22 23.75
C ALA A 182 -9.55 9.65 22.27
N GLY A 183 -9.98 8.76 21.35
CA GLY A 183 -9.97 8.98 19.92
C GLY A 183 -9.07 8.02 19.15
N ALA A 184 -9.24 7.98 17.83
CA ALA A 184 -8.45 7.13 16.95
C ALA A 184 -6.97 7.53 16.91
N THR A 185 -6.07 6.57 17.17
CA THR A 185 -4.61 6.75 17.02
C THR A 185 -4.07 5.97 15.82
N LEU A 186 -2.93 6.37 15.27
CA LEU A 186 -2.27 5.64 14.17
C LEU A 186 -1.99 4.17 14.52
N ASP A 187 -1.60 3.89 15.76
CA ASP A 187 -1.33 2.51 16.22
C ASP A 187 -2.60 1.63 16.27
N GLN A 188 -3.79 2.23 16.21
CA GLN A 188 -5.08 1.54 16.16
C GLN A 188 -5.60 1.39 14.71
N GLN A 189 -4.91 1.98 13.72
CA GLN A 189 -5.23 1.81 12.31
C GLN A 189 -4.59 0.51 11.81
N SER A 190 -5.36 -0.57 11.86
CA SER A 190 -4.94 -1.88 11.35
C SER A 190 -5.94 -2.37 10.33
N THR A 191 -5.47 -2.84 9.16
CA THR A 191 -6.34 -3.49 8.17
C THR A 191 -7.07 -4.68 8.80
N LEU A 192 -6.41 -5.42 9.69
CA LEU A 192 -7.01 -6.54 10.42
C LEU A 192 -8.20 -6.05 11.27
N ALA A 193 -8.03 -4.94 12.01
CA ALA A 193 -9.07 -4.37 12.84
C ALA A 193 -10.20 -3.75 12.00
N ALA A 194 -9.86 -3.09 10.89
CA ALA A 194 -10.82 -2.47 9.98
C ALA A 194 -11.70 -3.49 9.24
N THR A 195 -11.21 -4.72 9.04
CA THR A 195 -12.00 -5.86 8.53
C THR A 195 -12.49 -6.80 9.64
N GLY A 196 -12.31 -6.41 10.90
CA GLY A 196 -12.70 -7.19 12.07
C GLY A 196 -14.21 -7.20 12.29
N ALA A 197 -14.68 -8.15 13.11
CA ALA A 197 -16.08 -8.49 13.34
C ALA A 197 -16.89 -7.46 14.17
N GLU A 198 -16.61 -6.17 14.06
CA GLU A 198 -17.50 -5.14 14.63
C GLU A 198 -18.69 -4.97 13.68
N SER A 199 -19.92 -5.09 14.20
CA SER A 199 -21.14 -5.14 13.41
C SER A 199 -21.44 -3.76 12.81
N THR A 200 -20.90 -3.49 11.61
CA THR A 200 -21.15 -2.23 10.89
C THR A 200 -22.66 -2.00 10.68
N ASP A 201 -23.43 -3.06 10.51
CA ASP A 201 -24.89 -3.02 10.33
C ASP A 201 -25.60 -2.35 11.53
N GLU A 202 -25.18 -2.66 12.76
CA GLU A 202 -25.76 -2.07 13.98
C GLU A 202 -25.42 -0.58 14.11
N ILE A 203 -24.20 -0.19 13.74
CA ILE A 203 -23.75 1.21 13.73
C ILE A 203 -24.52 2.01 12.67
N ASP A 204 -24.70 1.44 11.48
CA ASP A 204 -25.42 2.07 10.37
C ASP A 204 -26.92 2.20 10.66
N GLU A 205 -27.54 1.17 11.26
CA GLU A 205 -28.95 1.23 11.69
C GLU A 205 -29.14 2.30 12.77
N LEU A 206 -28.27 2.34 13.78
CA LEU A 206 -28.31 3.37 14.81
C LEU A 206 -28.15 4.75 14.19
N ALA A 207 -27.17 4.97 13.32
CA ALA A 207 -26.96 6.25 12.65
C ALA A 207 -28.15 6.69 11.81
N GLY A 208 -28.76 5.80 11.04
CA GLY A 208 -29.97 6.09 10.28
C GLY A 208 -31.13 6.56 11.18
N ASN A 209 -31.29 5.90 12.33
CA ASN A 209 -32.30 6.24 13.34
C ASN A 209 -31.96 7.48 14.18
N LEU A 210 -30.68 7.88 14.27
CA LEU A 210 -30.27 9.14 14.88
C LEU A 210 -30.57 10.32 13.97
N VAL A 211 -30.33 10.16 12.67
CA VAL A 211 -30.47 11.22 11.66
C VAL A 211 -31.93 11.45 11.27
N SER A 212 -32.75 10.40 11.32
CA SER A 212 -34.16 10.45 11.02
C SER A 212 -34.98 10.17 12.28
N ARG A 213 -35.96 11.02 12.58
CA ARG A 213 -36.84 10.78 13.73
C ARG A 213 -37.62 9.48 13.52
N SER A 214 -37.23 8.43 14.24
CA SER A 214 -37.89 7.13 14.26
C SER A 214 -38.41 6.78 15.65
N GLY A 215 -39.24 5.74 15.74
CA GLY A 215 -39.66 5.16 17.02
C GLY A 215 -38.67 4.12 17.58
N TYR A 216 -37.42 4.14 17.11
CA TYR A 216 -36.37 3.20 17.48
C TYR A 216 -35.92 3.44 18.92
N ASP A 217 -35.62 2.37 19.65
CA ASP A 217 -35.09 2.46 21.01
C ASP A 217 -33.59 2.75 20.98
N VAL A 218 -33.27 4.03 20.81
CA VAL A 218 -31.91 4.54 20.76
C VAL A 218 -31.16 4.28 22.08
N GLY A 219 -31.85 4.27 23.22
CA GLY A 219 -31.21 4.09 24.53
C GLY A 219 -30.57 2.70 24.67
N THR A 220 -31.33 1.66 24.33
CA THR A 220 -30.84 0.27 24.36
C THR A 220 -29.68 0.06 23.38
N ALA A 221 -29.79 0.56 22.14
CA ALA A 221 -28.72 0.44 21.17
C ALA A 221 -27.43 1.18 21.58
N LEU A 222 -27.55 2.36 22.21
CA LEU A 222 -26.38 3.07 22.74
C LEU A 222 -25.70 2.31 23.88
N ASP A 223 -26.46 1.64 24.75
CA ASP A 223 -25.90 0.86 25.85
C ASP A 223 -25.22 -0.42 25.34
N GLU A 224 -25.84 -1.13 24.38
CA GLU A 224 -25.27 -2.30 23.72
C GLU A 224 -23.92 -1.98 23.04
N LEU A 225 -23.84 -0.83 22.34
CA LEU A 225 -22.60 -0.39 21.69
C LEU A 225 -21.62 0.32 22.65
N GLY A 226 -22.07 0.68 23.87
CA GLY A 226 -21.31 1.43 24.87
C GLY A 226 -21.03 2.88 24.49
N VAL A 227 -21.94 3.51 23.75
CA VAL A 227 -21.80 4.87 23.22
C VAL A 227 -22.39 5.87 24.20
N ARG A 228 -21.57 6.83 24.66
CA ARG A 228 -22.02 7.92 25.55
C ARG A 228 -22.06 9.28 24.88
N PHE A 229 -21.40 9.42 23.73
CA PHE A 229 -21.29 10.69 23.02
C PHE A 229 -21.62 10.55 21.55
N VAL A 230 -22.25 11.58 20.98
CA VAL A 230 -22.48 11.70 19.55
C VAL A 230 -21.94 13.06 19.10
N VAL A 231 -21.11 13.06 18.06
CA VAL A 231 -20.52 14.25 17.46
C VAL A 231 -20.99 14.36 16.01
N LEU A 232 -21.62 15.47 15.65
CA LEU A 232 -22.00 15.78 14.27
C LEU A 232 -21.00 16.77 13.67
N THR A 233 -20.15 16.30 12.77
CA THR A 233 -19.10 17.11 12.14
C THR A 233 -19.63 17.91 10.96
N GLU A 234 -18.90 18.95 10.59
CA GLU A 234 -19.11 19.57 9.29
C GLU A 234 -18.73 18.58 8.18
N ALA A 235 -19.31 18.77 6.99
CA ALA A 235 -18.87 18.05 5.81
C ALA A 235 -17.42 18.43 5.52
N SER A 236 -16.64 17.48 5.00
CA SER A 236 -15.29 17.79 4.53
C SER A 236 -15.37 18.85 3.42
N SER A 237 -14.27 19.55 3.14
CA SER A 237 -14.24 20.51 2.03
C SER A 237 -14.54 19.87 0.67
N GLU A 238 -14.26 18.58 0.53
CA GLU A 238 -14.52 17.79 -0.68
C GLU A 238 -16.01 17.39 -0.77
N ASP A 239 -16.66 17.17 0.37
CA ASP A 239 -18.06 16.75 0.48
C ASP A 239 -19.05 17.92 0.67
N ALA A 240 -18.54 19.15 0.76
CA ALA A 240 -19.34 20.32 1.06
C ALA A 240 -20.35 20.62 -0.08
N GLY A 241 -21.64 20.67 0.27
CA GLY A 241 -22.70 20.99 -0.68
C GLY A 241 -24.09 21.12 -0.03
N ASP A 242 -25.08 21.45 -0.86
CA ASP A 242 -26.46 21.66 -0.41
C ASP A 242 -27.08 20.38 0.19
N ALA A 243 -26.76 19.21 -0.37
CA ALA A 243 -27.24 17.93 0.14
C ALA A 243 -26.64 17.60 1.52
N ALA A 244 -25.32 17.74 1.66
CA ALA A 244 -24.62 17.51 2.92
C ALA A 244 -25.09 18.47 4.03
N SER A 245 -25.29 19.74 3.71
CA SER A 245 -25.81 20.74 4.66
C SER A 245 -27.25 20.49 5.07
N ALA A 246 -28.13 20.10 4.14
CA ALA A 246 -29.51 19.72 4.44
C ALA A 246 -29.60 18.51 5.39
N VAL A 247 -28.73 17.53 5.19
CA VAL A 247 -28.67 16.31 6.00
C VAL A 247 -28.09 16.57 7.38
N ARG A 248 -27.04 17.41 7.48
CA ARG A 248 -26.53 17.92 8.75
C ARG A 248 -27.62 18.64 9.55
N ALA A 249 -28.37 19.54 8.92
CA ALA A 249 -29.46 20.26 9.58
C ALA A 249 -30.56 19.31 10.08
N ARG A 250 -30.94 18.31 9.27
CA ARG A 250 -31.90 17.29 9.66
C ARG A 250 -31.41 16.47 10.87
N ALA A 251 -30.17 16.02 10.84
CA ALA A 251 -29.56 15.26 11.93
C ALA A 251 -29.52 16.08 13.23
N ALA A 252 -29.13 17.36 13.17
CA ALA A 252 -29.12 18.24 14.32
C ALA A 252 -30.51 18.41 14.95
N VAL A 253 -31.55 18.61 14.12
CA VAL A 253 -32.94 18.71 14.60
C VAL A 253 -33.44 17.41 15.22
N SER A 254 -33.07 16.27 14.63
CA SER A 254 -33.43 14.94 15.16
C SER A 254 -32.80 14.69 16.53
N LEU A 255 -31.50 14.97 16.68
CA LEU A 255 -30.75 14.80 17.92
C LEU A 255 -31.23 15.74 19.04
N ASP A 256 -31.51 17.01 18.72
CA ASP A 256 -32.03 17.98 19.69
C ASP A 256 -33.44 17.62 20.19
N GLY A 257 -34.23 16.96 19.33
CA GLY A 257 -35.58 16.52 19.64
C GLY A 257 -35.69 15.13 20.30
N ASN A 258 -34.56 14.48 20.64
CA ASN A 258 -34.52 13.13 21.19
C ASN A 258 -34.22 13.16 22.70
N ALA A 259 -35.12 12.56 23.50
CA ALA A 259 -35.02 12.54 24.96
C ALA A 259 -33.83 11.74 25.50
N ALA A 260 -33.25 10.84 24.71
CA ALA A 260 -32.06 10.07 25.06
C ALA A 260 -30.78 10.92 25.08
N PHE A 261 -30.82 12.17 24.59
CA PHE A 261 -29.65 13.03 24.50
C PHE A 261 -29.84 14.36 25.21
N SER A 262 -28.71 14.87 25.72
CA SER A 262 -28.58 16.23 26.20
C SER A 262 -27.56 16.95 25.33
N ALA A 263 -27.94 18.11 24.78
CA ALA A 263 -27.03 18.96 24.03
C ALA A 263 -25.93 19.50 24.97
N VAL A 264 -24.67 19.25 24.62
CA VAL A 264 -23.51 19.78 25.36
C VAL A 264 -23.10 21.13 24.77
N GLY A 265 -23.06 21.22 23.44
CA GLY A 265 -22.83 22.48 22.73
C GLY A 265 -22.03 22.34 21.44
N ASP A 266 -21.69 23.50 20.86
CA ASP A 266 -20.85 23.61 19.69
C ASP A 266 -19.37 23.52 20.07
N THR A 267 -18.63 22.69 19.34
CA THR A 267 -17.20 22.46 19.56
C THR A 267 -16.46 22.69 18.25
N ARG A 268 -15.14 22.87 18.31
CA ARG A 268 -14.31 22.98 17.09
C ARG A 268 -14.39 21.77 16.15
N TYR A 269 -14.95 20.64 16.61
CA TYR A 269 -15.11 19.41 15.85
C TYR A 269 -16.56 19.21 15.37
N GLY A 270 -17.46 20.16 15.68
CA GLY A 270 -18.88 20.10 15.40
C GLY A 270 -19.74 20.08 16.67
N LEU A 271 -21.01 19.77 16.48
CA LEU A 271 -22.01 19.77 17.55
C LEU A 271 -21.89 18.48 18.38
N LEU A 272 -21.94 18.61 19.71
CA LEU A 272 -21.77 17.51 20.65
C LEU A 272 -23.02 17.29 21.50
N TRP A 273 -23.44 16.02 21.59
CA TRP A 273 -24.48 15.53 22.47
C TRP A 273 -23.93 14.43 23.38
N SER A 274 -24.42 14.39 24.62
CA SER A 274 -24.17 13.30 25.57
C SER A 274 -25.44 12.48 25.78
N ALA A 275 -25.31 11.16 25.79
CA ALA A 275 -26.40 10.26 26.15
C ALA A 275 -26.82 10.50 27.61
N VAL A 276 -28.12 10.61 27.84
CA VAL A 276 -28.70 10.77 29.17
C VAL A 276 -28.88 9.37 29.77
N ASP A 277 -28.14 9.11 30.85
CA ASP A 277 -28.26 7.91 31.68
C ASP A 277 -28.03 6.56 30.96
N PRO A 278 -26.89 6.34 30.29
CA PRO A 278 -26.48 4.98 29.95
C PRO A 278 -26.20 4.26 31.28
N GLU A 279 -26.94 3.19 31.60
CA GLU A 279 -26.74 2.38 32.82
C GLU A 279 -25.42 1.59 32.78
N GLY A 280 -24.28 2.24 32.50
CA GLY A 280 -22.95 1.67 32.65
C GLY A 280 -22.81 0.25 32.08
N GLY A 281 -23.53 -0.07 31.00
CA GLY A 281 -23.35 -1.28 30.25
C GLY A 281 -21.89 -1.30 29.84
N ARG A 282 -21.11 -2.16 30.48
CA ARG A 282 -19.71 -2.34 30.10
C ARG A 282 -19.77 -2.87 28.68
N ALA A 283 -19.48 -2.01 27.70
CA ALA A 283 -19.31 -2.41 26.32
C ALA A 283 -18.53 -3.72 26.30
N GLU A 284 -19.13 -4.77 25.76
CA GLU A 284 -18.45 -6.04 25.63
C GLU A 284 -17.17 -5.78 24.85
N ALA A 285 -16.04 -6.33 25.33
CA ALA A 285 -14.77 -6.07 24.70
C ALA A 285 -14.88 -6.45 23.22
N ALA A 286 -14.43 -5.55 22.33
CA ALA A 286 -14.47 -5.77 20.88
C ALA A 286 -14.03 -7.21 20.56
N PRO A 287 -14.74 -7.94 19.68
CA PRO A 287 -14.47 -9.34 19.41
C PRO A 287 -12.99 -9.56 19.14
N GLN A 288 -12.31 -10.34 20.00
CA GLN A 288 -10.88 -10.63 19.86
C GLN A 288 -10.60 -11.70 18.79
N ASP A 289 -11.64 -12.36 18.30
CA ASP A 289 -11.59 -13.31 17.19
C ASP A 289 -11.60 -12.59 15.84
N VAL A 290 -10.60 -11.73 15.63
CA VAL A 290 -10.46 -10.89 14.43
C VAL A 290 -10.08 -11.73 13.19
N VAL A 291 -9.69 -13.00 13.37
CA VAL A 291 -9.21 -13.87 12.29
C VAL A 291 -10.24 -14.94 11.95
N GLY A 292 -11.17 -14.61 11.06
CA GLY A 292 -12.05 -15.61 10.44
C GLY A 292 -11.27 -16.68 9.66
N PRO A 293 -11.92 -17.76 9.18
CA PRO A 293 -11.26 -18.87 8.47
C PRO A 293 -10.42 -18.42 7.27
N PHE A 294 -10.86 -17.37 6.57
CA PHE A 294 -10.14 -16.75 5.47
C PHE A 294 -8.85 -16.05 5.92
N GLY A 295 -8.85 -15.41 7.09
CA GLY A 295 -7.67 -14.78 7.66
C GLY A 295 -6.58 -15.81 8.01
N ILE A 296 -6.98 -16.98 8.52
CA ILE A 296 -6.06 -18.11 8.77
C ILE A 296 -5.48 -18.64 7.46
N ALA A 297 -6.33 -18.87 6.45
CA ALA A 297 -5.88 -19.32 5.13
C ALA A 297 -4.91 -18.33 4.48
N TYR A 298 -5.20 -17.02 4.59
CA TYR A 298 -4.34 -15.96 4.07
C TYR A 298 -2.99 -15.90 4.79
N THR A 299 -2.97 -15.96 6.12
CA THR A 299 -1.71 -15.99 6.89
C THR A 299 -0.90 -17.25 6.60
N ALA A 300 -1.55 -18.41 6.47
CA ALA A 300 -0.87 -19.64 6.05
C ALA A 300 -0.25 -19.51 4.65
N GLY A 301 -0.96 -18.87 3.70
CA GLY A 301 -0.45 -18.57 2.38
C GLY A 301 0.77 -17.64 2.40
N LEU A 302 0.73 -16.57 3.21
CA LEU A 302 1.88 -15.68 3.40
C LEU A 302 3.09 -16.40 4.01
N LEU A 303 2.86 -17.25 5.02
CA LEU A 303 3.91 -18.03 5.66
C LEU A 303 4.54 -19.04 4.68
N LEU A 304 3.73 -19.65 3.82
CA LEU A 304 4.21 -20.52 2.74
C LEU A 304 5.09 -19.76 1.74
N ILE A 305 4.65 -18.57 1.29
CA ILE A 305 5.43 -17.73 0.37
C ILE A 305 6.74 -17.29 1.02
N LEU A 306 6.69 -16.88 2.29
CA LEU A 306 7.87 -16.53 3.06
C LEU A 306 8.84 -17.71 3.16
N LEU A 307 8.33 -18.91 3.47
CA LEU A 307 9.12 -20.13 3.54
C LEU A 307 9.79 -20.44 2.20
N VAL A 308 9.05 -20.37 1.09
CA VAL A 308 9.59 -20.55 -0.26
C VAL A 308 10.66 -19.50 -0.58
N ALA A 309 10.43 -18.24 -0.23
CA ALA A 309 11.40 -17.16 -0.41
C ALA A 309 12.67 -17.39 0.41
N VAL A 310 12.55 -17.85 1.67
CA VAL A 310 13.69 -18.21 2.52
C VAL A 310 14.45 -19.40 1.91
N LEU A 311 13.76 -20.44 1.45
CA LEU A 311 14.39 -21.58 0.77
C LEU A 311 15.13 -21.17 -0.51
N LEU A 312 14.58 -20.24 -1.29
CA LEU A 312 15.22 -19.68 -2.48
C LEU A 312 16.41 -18.77 -2.15
N ALA A 313 16.33 -18.04 -1.04
CA ALA A 313 17.39 -17.15 -0.58
C ALA A 313 18.60 -17.91 -0.01
N VAL A 314 18.41 -19.15 0.47
CA VAL A 314 19.52 -20.02 0.87
C VAL A 314 20.29 -20.39 -0.40
N PRO A 315 21.58 -19.98 -0.51
CA PRO A 315 22.39 -20.34 -1.66
C PRO A 315 22.62 -21.86 -1.63
N THR A 316 21.83 -22.59 -2.41
CA THR A 316 22.07 -24.01 -2.68
C THR A 316 23.33 -24.09 -3.54
N GLY A 317 24.47 -24.27 -2.89
CA GLY A 317 25.82 -24.15 -3.44
C GLY A 317 26.23 -25.19 -4.50
N LEU A 318 25.33 -25.63 -5.37
CA LEU A 318 25.59 -26.67 -6.37
C LEU A 318 25.94 -26.11 -7.77
N SER A 319 25.95 -24.80 -7.97
CA SER A 319 26.22 -24.16 -9.27
C SER A 319 27.65 -23.62 -9.44
N LEU A 320 28.48 -23.61 -8.39
CA LEU A 320 29.87 -23.12 -8.46
C LEU A 320 30.85 -24.15 -9.05
N GLU A 321 30.54 -25.44 -9.02
CA GLU A 321 31.41 -26.49 -9.56
C GLU A 321 31.48 -26.46 -11.09
N ARG A 322 30.36 -26.15 -11.77
CA ARG A 322 30.26 -26.27 -13.24
C ARG A 322 30.91 -25.13 -14.00
N ALA A 323 31.05 -23.95 -13.37
CA ALA A 323 31.72 -22.80 -13.97
C ALA A 323 33.26 -22.92 -13.94
N ARG A 324 33.83 -23.73 -13.03
CA ARG A 324 35.29 -23.96 -12.97
C ARG A 324 35.79 -25.04 -13.93
N SER A 325 34.93 -25.97 -14.34
CA SER A 325 35.32 -27.06 -15.26
C SER A 325 35.40 -26.65 -16.74
N GLY A 326 35.22 -25.37 -17.06
CA GLY A 326 35.27 -24.83 -18.42
C GLY A 326 36.58 -24.15 -18.78
N ALA A 327 37.70 -24.47 -18.12
CA ALA A 327 39.02 -24.00 -18.57
C ALA A 327 39.47 -24.84 -19.78
N PRO A 328 39.61 -24.26 -20.98
CA PRO A 328 40.19 -24.98 -22.11
C PRO A 328 41.66 -25.26 -21.78
N VAL A 329 42.03 -26.55 -21.73
CA VAL A 329 43.43 -26.97 -21.70
C VAL A 329 44.05 -26.52 -23.02
N ALA A 330 44.86 -25.47 -22.95
CA ALA A 330 45.69 -25.03 -24.06
C ALA A 330 46.80 -26.05 -24.30
N GLY A 331 46.90 -26.53 -25.54
CA GLY A 331 48.12 -27.11 -26.09
C GLY A 331 48.17 -28.64 -26.15
N ILE A 332 47.32 -29.26 -26.96
CA ILE A 332 47.72 -30.43 -27.74
C ILE A 332 47.05 -30.26 -29.09
N ASP A 333 47.82 -29.77 -30.06
CA ASP A 333 47.77 -30.13 -31.48
C ASP A 333 48.86 -29.32 -32.18
N ASP A 334 50.02 -29.94 -32.37
CA ASP A 334 50.96 -29.59 -33.45
C ASP A 334 51.38 -30.91 -34.14
N GLU A 335 51.47 -30.79 -35.46
CA GLU A 335 51.30 -31.77 -36.53
C GLU A 335 52.31 -32.95 -36.67
N PRO A 336 52.02 -33.92 -37.57
CA PRO A 336 52.82 -35.12 -37.79
C PRO A 336 54.07 -34.86 -38.65
N GLY A 337 55.24 -35.04 -38.05
CA GLY A 337 56.54 -34.98 -38.71
C GLY A 337 56.98 -36.34 -39.28
N GLU A 338 56.81 -36.48 -40.57
CA GLU A 338 57.46 -37.41 -41.50
C GLU A 338 58.95 -37.62 -41.17
N ALA A 339 59.31 -38.80 -40.64
CA ALA A 339 60.70 -39.19 -40.44
C ALA A 339 61.23 -39.87 -41.72
N THR A 340 61.77 -39.07 -42.64
CA THR A 340 62.67 -39.53 -43.71
C THR A 340 64.09 -39.03 -43.44
N GLY A 341 65.07 -39.92 -43.57
CA GLY A 341 66.50 -39.68 -43.35
C GLY A 341 67.11 -40.87 -42.59
N GLN A 342 67.50 -41.98 -43.23
CA GLN A 342 68.66 -42.16 -44.12
C GLN A 342 69.96 -41.60 -43.52
N PHE A 343 70.63 -42.43 -42.71
CA PHE A 343 72.09 -42.53 -42.49
C PHE A 343 72.30 -44.00 -42.04
N ASP A 344 72.70 -44.95 -42.87
CA ASP A 344 74.06 -45.21 -43.39
C ASP A 344 75.18 -44.76 -42.45
N ASP A 345 75.64 -45.67 -41.59
CA ASP A 345 77.06 -45.89 -41.34
C ASP A 345 77.27 -47.38 -41.03
N GLY A 346 78.24 -47.97 -41.72
CA GLY A 346 78.51 -49.39 -41.73
C GLY A 346 79.37 -49.85 -40.55
N THR A 347 79.56 -51.18 -40.53
CA THR A 347 80.73 -51.89 -39.96
C THR A 347 80.93 -51.81 -38.45
N ASP A 348 81.45 -52.80 -37.74
CA ASP A 348 81.69 -54.23 -37.90
C ASP A 348 81.99 -54.67 -36.45
N ASP A 349 81.76 -55.96 -36.14
CA ASP A 349 82.59 -56.82 -35.30
C ASP A 349 81.82 -57.75 -34.33
N VAL A 350 81.90 -59.03 -34.72
CA VAL A 350 81.96 -60.33 -33.99
C VAL A 350 80.92 -60.70 -32.93
#